data_AF-A0A093XCG1-F1
#
_entry.id   AF-A0A093XCG1-F1
#
_cell.length_a   1.000
_cell.length_b   1.000
_cell.length_c   1.000
_cell.angle_alpha   90.00
_cell.angle_beta   90.00
_cell.angle_gamma   90.00
#
_symmetry.space_group_name_H-M   'P 1'
#
loop_
_entity.id
_entity.type
_entity.pdbx_description
1 polymer ?
#
loop_
_entity_poly.entity_id
_entity_poly.type
_entity_poly.pdbx_seq_one_letter_code
_entity_poly.pdbx_strand_id
1 'polypeptide(L)'
;MPTMDEVVPVYVDPDDFAHTKQILINTKGNTWKAPRMASTAAKGLEQTEPSRPYQAMRPHIEINHAVVTEMAPLVKIDPSEFTATPYNCKQLARAAEFLYHEVPSDVLRACLPKHTKAYLFWYNEKTFHERALKAHIRRTSEGVIRRATNVTKMLVLQEIDKPAFQQAIASGHHDGVRMFKRLITPDMTNFVFSDHWKCIDFHFIHHEAPRSDAAEERIRLGLRRIVFYGLALLMYDIYRYLIQTKAGVEMPGDVRGRREIIRANYKLYTHYGPNSKVVRNFKDLPAASTFNK
;
A
#
# COMPACT_ATOMS: atom_id res chain seq x y z
N MET A 1 -0.59 19.27 -14.35
CA MET A 1 -0.13 18.16 -13.49
C MET A 1 1.20 18.59 -12.89
N PRO A 2 1.46 18.42 -11.59
CA PRO A 2 2.79 18.69 -11.07
C PRO A 2 3.75 17.69 -11.73
N THR A 3 4.66 18.20 -12.55
CA THR A 3 5.76 17.42 -13.12
C THR A 3 6.72 17.05 -11.98
N MET A 4 7.53 16.00 -12.17
CA MET A 4 8.56 15.56 -11.23
C MET A 4 9.67 16.62 -10.96
N ASP A 5 9.46 17.88 -11.32
CA ASP A 5 10.50 18.90 -11.51
C ASP A 5 10.76 19.80 -10.29
N GLU A 6 9.98 19.71 -9.20
CA GLU A 6 10.52 20.10 -7.89
C GLU A 6 11.40 18.96 -7.37
N VAL A 7 12.53 18.80 -8.05
CA VAL A 7 13.58 17.84 -7.72
C VAL A 7 14.18 18.29 -6.40
N VAL A 8 13.65 17.82 -5.27
CA VAL A 8 14.40 17.88 -4.01
C VAL A 8 15.72 17.16 -4.27
N PRO A 9 16.87 17.85 -4.20
CA PRO A 9 18.14 17.24 -4.54
C PRO A 9 18.42 16.09 -3.56
N VAL A 10 19.00 15.01 -4.09
CA VAL A 10 19.53 13.94 -3.26
C VAL A 10 20.90 14.45 -2.76
N TYR A 11 21.01 14.60 -1.44
CA TYR A 11 22.20 15.09 -0.74
C TYR A 11 23.26 13.98 -0.57
N VAL A 12 24.25 13.95 -1.45
CA VAL A 12 25.16 12.82 -1.62
C VAL A 12 26.54 13.06 -1.01
N ASP A 13 26.77 14.21 -0.37
CA ASP A 13 28.05 14.48 0.27
C ASP A 13 28.19 13.63 1.54
N PRO A 14 29.40 13.13 1.88
CA PRO A 14 29.63 12.34 3.09
C PRO A 14 29.09 13.02 4.37
N ASP A 15 29.21 14.33 4.45
CA ASP A 15 28.70 15.14 5.57
C ASP A 15 27.17 15.14 5.65
N ASP A 16 26.46 15.06 4.51
CA ASP A 16 25.01 14.97 4.47
C ASP A 16 24.52 13.62 5.04
N PHE A 17 25.24 12.53 4.73
CA PHE A 17 24.97 11.22 5.30
C PHE A 17 25.20 11.20 6.81
N ALA A 18 26.33 11.75 7.27
CA ALA A 18 26.65 11.86 8.69
C ALA A 18 25.60 12.70 9.44
N HIS A 19 25.19 13.83 8.88
CA HIS A 19 24.17 14.70 9.45
C HIS A 19 22.79 14.03 9.49
N THR A 20 22.38 13.40 8.39
CA THR A 20 21.13 12.62 8.32
C THR A 20 21.09 11.53 9.39
N LYS A 21 22.21 10.81 9.59
CA LYS A 21 22.35 9.80 10.64
C LYS A 21 22.18 10.42 12.03
N GLN A 22 22.84 11.54 12.30
CA GLN A 22 22.77 12.22 13.59
C GLN A 22 21.33 12.64 13.93
N ILE A 23 20.58 13.17 12.97
CA ILE A 23 19.16 13.51 13.13
C ILE A 23 18.33 12.26 13.47
N LEU A 24 18.57 11.13 12.79
CA LEU A 24 17.86 9.88 13.07
C LEU A 24 18.16 9.34 14.48
N ILE A 25 19.42 9.43 14.93
CA ILE A 25 19.82 9.06 16.30
C ILE A 25 19.11 9.96 17.32
N ASN A 26 19.17 11.28 17.13
CA ASN A 26 18.58 12.26 18.05
C ASN A 26 17.05 12.14 18.17
N THR A 27 16.38 11.71 17.10
CA THR A 27 14.91 11.53 17.10
C THR A 27 14.48 10.16 17.61
N LYS A 28 15.36 9.14 17.59
CA LYS A 28 15.05 7.79 18.04
C LYS A 28 14.81 7.75 19.55
N GLY A 29 13.70 7.15 19.98
CA GLY A 29 13.32 7.06 21.38
C GLY A 29 12.59 8.30 21.92
N ASN A 30 12.71 9.44 21.23
CA ASN A 30 11.99 10.68 21.55
C ASN A 30 10.76 10.84 20.63
N THR A 31 10.94 11.47 19.47
CA THR A 31 9.86 11.74 18.50
C THR A 31 9.61 10.60 17.52
N TRP A 32 10.54 9.64 17.40
CA TRP A 32 10.41 8.45 16.57
C TRP A 32 10.62 7.17 17.40
N LYS A 33 9.65 6.25 17.30
CA LYS A 33 9.75 4.89 17.87
C LYS A 33 10.05 3.90 16.75
N ALA A 34 11.12 3.12 16.94
CA ALA A 34 11.46 2.06 16.00
C ALA A 34 10.31 1.05 15.89
N PRO A 35 9.98 0.58 14.67
CA PRO A 35 8.88 -0.36 14.48
C PRO A 35 9.22 -1.70 15.14
N ARG A 36 8.24 -2.28 15.85
CA ARG A 36 8.30 -3.68 16.32
C ARG A 36 7.61 -4.55 15.27
N MET A 37 8.39 -5.35 14.56
CA MET A 37 7.89 -6.22 13.49
C MET A 37 7.80 -7.65 14.02
N ALA A 38 6.63 -8.25 13.88
CA ALA A 38 6.45 -9.67 14.19
C ALA A 38 7.10 -10.50 13.08
N SER A 39 7.93 -11.48 13.49
CA SER A 39 8.58 -12.38 12.54
C SER A 39 7.53 -13.21 11.78
N THR A 40 7.77 -13.36 10.48
CA THR A 40 6.99 -14.21 9.58
C THR A 40 7.57 -15.61 9.41
N ALA A 41 8.67 -15.95 10.10
CA ALA A 41 9.29 -17.27 10.04
C ALA A 41 8.30 -18.40 10.41
N ALA A 42 7.47 -18.19 11.43
CA ALA A 42 6.44 -19.13 11.85
C ALA A 42 5.26 -19.28 10.87
N LYS A 43 5.21 -18.48 9.78
CA LYS A 43 4.17 -18.55 8.76
C LYS A 43 4.45 -19.59 7.66
N GLY A 44 5.57 -20.32 7.74
CA GLY A 44 5.88 -21.42 6.81
C GLY A 44 6.05 -20.96 5.36
N LEU A 45 6.64 -19.78 5.13
CA LEU A 45 6.77 -19.21 3.78
C LEU A 45 7.71 -20.01 2.86
N GLU A 46 8.64 -20.76 3.45
CA GLU A 46 9.69 -21.55 2.78
C GLU A 46 9.27 -23.03 2.57
N GLN A 47 8.03 -23.39 2.91
CA GLN A 47 7.57 -24.77 2.74
C GLN A 47 7.55 -25.16 1.26
N THR A 48 7.92 -26.41 0.98
CA THR A 48 7.93 -26.99 -0.37
C THR A 48 6.54 -27.47 -0.79
N GLU A 49 5.66 -27.72 0.17
CA GLU A 49 4.26 -28.07 -0.08
C GLU A 49 3.48 -26.89 -0.67
N PRO A 50 2.50 -27.14 -1.55
CA PRO A 50 1.76 -26.07 -2.20
C PRO A 50 1.07 -25.18 -1.17
N SER A 51 1.28 -23.87 -1.32
CA SER A 51 0.53 -22.82 -0.61
C SER A 51 -0.97 -23.13 -0.60
N ARG A 52 -1.65 -22.64 0.44
CA ARG A 52 -3.11 -22.72 0.61
C ARG A 52 -3.88 -22.52 -0.72
N PRO A 53 -5.04 -23.17 -0.89
CA PRO A 53 -5.86 -23.02 -2.08
C PRO A 53 -6.16 -21.55 -2.37
N TYR A 54 -6.03 -21.14 -3.63
CA TYR A 54 -6.34 -19.79 -4.05
C TYR A 54 -7.84 -19.51 -3.90
N GLN A 55 -8.16 -18.39 -3.27
CA GLN A 55 -9.54 -17.91 -3.15
C GLN A 55 -9.63 -16.56 -3.85
N ALA A 56 -10.29 -16.52 -5.01
CA ALA A 56 -10.47 -15.28 -5.75
C ALA A 56 -11.38 -14.29 -4.99
N MET A 57 -11.16 -12.99 -5.17
CA MET A 57 -12.00 -11.92 -4.61
C MET A 57 -13.39 -11.87 -5.26
N ARG A 58 -13.53 -12.46 -6.45
CA ARG A 58 -14.76 -12.44 -7.27
C ARG A 58 -16.05 -12.73 -6.50
N PRO A 59 -16.17 -13.79 -5.68
CA PRO A 59 -17.41 -14.08 -4.96
C PRO A 59 -17.78 -12.97 -3.97
N HIS A 60 -16.79 -12.34 -3.32
CA HIS A 60 -17.03 -11.21 -2.41
C HIS A 60 -17.53 -9.96 -3.13
N ILE A 61 -17.08 -9.74 -4.37
CA ILE A 61 -17.57 -8.66 -5.22
C ILE A 61 -19.01 -8.96 -5.68
N GLU A 62 -19.26 -10.19 -6.13
CA GLU A 62 -20.57 -10.65 -6.61
C GLU A 62 -21.67 -10.58 -5.55
N ILE A 63 -21.36 -10.86 -4.28
CA ILE A 63 -22.29 -10.64 -3.16
C ILE A 63 -22.77 -9.19 -3.08
N ASN A 64 -21.92 -8.23 -3.46
CA ASN A 64 -22.24 -6.80 -3.48
C ASN A 64 -22.88 -6.33 -4.80
N HIS A 65 -23.11 -7.21 -5.78
CA HIS A 65 -23.88 -6.87 -6.97
C HIS A 65 -25.39 -6.98 -6.69
N ALA A 66 -26.13 -5.96 -7.12
CA ALA A 66 -27.59 -6.00 -7.15
C ALA A 66 -28.06 -6.53 -8.51
N VAL A 67 -29.04 -7.43 -8.51
CA VAL A 67 -29.86 -7.67 -9.69
C VAL A 67 -30.83 -6.50 -9.76
N VAL A 68 -30.79 -5.72 -10.84
CA VAL A 68 -31.74 -4.62 -11.05
C VAL A 68 -33.09 -5.27 -11.36
N THR A 69 -33.98 -5.32 -10.38
CA THR A 69 -35.37 -5.73 -10.61
C THR A 69 -36.21 -4.48 -10.82
N GLU A 70 -36.81 -4.34 -12.00
CA GLU A 70 -37.65 -3.22 -12.41
C GLU A 70 -38.91 -3.00 -11.53
N MET A 71 -39.23 -3.92 -10.61
CA MET A 71 -40.47 -3.87 -9.81
C MET A 71 -40.30 -4.33 -8.35
N ALA A 72 -39.26 -3.89 -7.65
CA ALA A 72 -39.27 -4.05 -6.19
C ALA A 72 -40.06 -2.88 -5.57
N PRO A 73 -41.12 -3.14 -4.77
CA PRO A 73 -41.84 -2.07 -4.10
C PRO A 73 -40.86 -1.28 -3.23
N LEU A 74 -41.14 0.03 -3.05
CA LEU A 74 -40.48 0.90 -2.07
C LEU A 74 -40.63 0.30 -0.66
N VAL A 75 -39.86 -0.74 -0.35
CA VAL A 75 -39.67 -1.18 1.01
C VAL A 75 -38.86 -0.06 1.64
N LYS A 76 -39.52 0.73 2.48
CA LYS A 76 -38.87 1.64 3.40
C LYS A 76 -37.93 0.80 4.25
N ILE A 77 -36.68 0.71 3.82
CA ILE A 77 -35.62 0.17 4.65
C ILE A 77 -35.54 1.06 5.89
N ASP A 78 -35.38 0.44 7.05
CA ASP A 78 -35.37 1.11 8.35
C ASP A 78 -34.28 2.19 8.36
N PRO A 79 -34.57 3.46 8.76
CA PRO A 79 -33.60 4.54 8.90
C PRO A 79 -32.31 4.16 9.64
N SER A 80 -32.38 3.16 10.52
CA SER A 80 -31.25 2.66 11.31
C SER A 80 -30.21 1.86 10.50
N GLU A 81 -30.59 1.23 9.37
CA GLU A 81 -29.66 0.48 8.50
C GLU A 81 -28.75 1.38 7.64
N PHE A 82 -29.06 2.68 7.53
CA PHE A 82 -28.30 3.66 6.72
C PHE A 82 -27.07 4.25 7.41
N THR A 83 -26.79 3.87 8.65
CA THR A 83 -25.88 4.64 9.50
C THR A 83 -24.40 4.29 9.30
N ALA A 84 -24.06 3.12 8.72
CA ALA A 84 -22.68 2.70 8.57
C ALA A 84 -22.40 1.95 7.26
N THR A 85 -21.23 2.24 6.66
CA THR A 85 -20.75 1.43 5.54
C THR A 85 -20.37 0.02 6.02
N PRO A 86 -20.94 -1.05 5.43
CA PRO A 86 -20.68 -2.43 5.81
C PRO A 86 -19.20 -2.81 5.78
N TYR A 87 -18.84 -3.78 6.63
CA TYR A 87 -17.45 -4.21 6.80
C TYR A 87 -16.85 -4.82 5.52
N ASN A 88 -17.60 -5.68 4.83
CA ASN A 88 -17.16 -6.29 3.56
C ASN A 88 -16.87 -5.22 2.48
N CYS A 89 -17.66 -4.15 2.43
CA CYS A 89 -17.45 -3.01 1.52
C CYS A 89 -16.12 -2.29 1.83
N LYS A 90 -15.79 -2.13 3.12
CA LYS A 90 -14.49 -1.58 3.55
C LYS A 90 -13.33 -2.51 3.21
N GLN A 91 -13.51 -3.83 3.33
CA GLN A 91 -12.49 -4.81 2.95
C GLN A 91 -12.25 -4.83 1.44
N LEU A 92 -13.30 -4.76 0.62
CA LEU A 92 -13.18 -4.60 -0.84
C LEU A 92 -12.46 -3.30 -1.20
N ALA A 93 -12.84 -2.18 -0.57
CA ALA A 93 -12.18 -0.90 -0.81
C ALA A 93 -10.70 -0.91 -0.41
N ARG A 94 -10.34 -1.62 0.66
CA ARG A 94 -8.94 -1.83 1.06
C ARG A 94 -8.17 -2.70 0.07
N ALA A 95 -8.79 -3.77 -0.43
CA ALA A 95 -8.19 -4.61 -1.44
C ALA A 95 -8.01 -3.87 -2.78
N ALA A 96 -8.96 -3.01 -3.14
CA ALA A 96 -8.84 -2.13 -4.30
C ALA A 96 -7.70 -1.10 -4.11
N GLU A 97 -7.59 -0.50 -2.92
CA GLU A 97 -6.50 0.42 -2.60
C GLU A 97 -5.13 -0.26 -2.74
N PHE A 98 -4.97 -1.50 -2.30
CA PHE A 98 -3.73 -2.26 -2.49
C PHE A 98 -3.33 -2.41 -3.97
N LEU A 99 -4.30 -2.69 -4.84
CA LEU A 99 -4.03 -3.01 -6.24
C LEU A 99 -3.78 -1.76 -7.10
N TYR A 100 -4.47 -0.66 -6.79
CA TYR A 100 -4.49 0.54 -7.61
C TYR A 100 -3.81 1.75 -6.97
N HIS A 101 -3.74 1.82 -5.64
CA HIS A 101 -3.44 3.01 -4.81
C HIS A 101 -4.42 4.18 -5.04
N GLU A 102 -4.58 4.61 -6.29
CA GLU A 102 -5.68 5.46 -6.74
C GLU A 102 -6.81 4.61 -7.31
N VAL A 103 -7.83 4.36 -6.50
CA VAL A 103 -8.93 3.44 -6.86
C VAL A 103 -9.79 4.05 -7.98
N PRO A 104 -9.91 3.37 -9.15
CA PRO A 104 -10.79 3.81 -10.23
C PRO A 104 -12.25 3.89 -9.80
N SER A 105 -13.03 4.77 -10.44
CA SER A 105 -14.42 5.01 -10.03
C SER A 105 -15.33 3.79 -10.24
N ASP A 106 -15.10 3.01 -11.29
CA ASP A 106 -15.80 1.75 -11.56
C ASP A 106 -15.47 0.67 -10.52
N VAL A 107 -14.21 0.57 -10.11
CA VAL A 107 -13.77 -0.33 -9.03
C VAL A 107 -14.37 0.11 -7.69
N LEU A 108 -14.37 1.41 -7.39
CA LEU A 108 -15.00 1.95 -6.18
C LEU A 108 -16.49 1.63 -6.13
N ARG A 109 -17.20 1.73 -7.26
CA ARG A 109 -18.62 1.34 -7.35
C ARG A 109 -18.82 -0.13 -7.06
N ALA A 110 -17.91 -1.02 -7.46
CA ALA A 110 -17.99 -2.43 -7.11
C ALA A 110 -17.96 -2.64 -5.58
N CYS A 111 -17.24 -1.80 -4.84
CA CYS A 111 -17.15 -1.85 -3.38
C CYS A 111 -18.38 -1.33 -2.64
N LEU A 112 -19.32 -0.65 -3.32
CA LEU A 112 -20.51 -0.10 -2.67
C LEU A 112 -21.47 -1.19 -2.18
N PRO A 113 -22.27 -0.90 -1.13
CA PRO A 113 -23.29 -1.83 -0.64
C PRO A 113 -24.31 -2.18 -1.73
N LYS A 114 -24.81 -3.41 -1.70
CA LYS A 114 -25.78 -3.92 -2.68
C LYS A 114 -27.01 -3.01 -2.83
N HIS A 115 -27.63 -2.57 -1.73
CA HIS A 115 -28.85 -1.76 -1.76
C HIS A 115 -28.67 -0.43 -2.50
N THR A 116 -27.48 0.20 -2.40
CA THR A 116 -27.18 1.47 -3.08
C THR A 116 -27.11 1.38 -4.61
N LYS A 117 -27.09 0.15 -5.16
CA LYS A 117 -27.01 -0.12 -6.60
C LYS A 117 -28.34 -0.54 -7.22
N ALA A 118 -29.31 -0.91 -6.39
CA ALA A 118 -30.58 -1.48 -6.85
C ALA A 118 -31.58 -0.43 -7.32
N TYR A 119 -31.47 0.82 -6.85
CA TYR A 119 -32.49 1.86 -7.08
C TYR A 119 -31.88 3.16 -7.62
N LEU A 120 -32.51 3.71 -8.67
CA LEU A 120 -32.09 4.93 -9.36
C LEU A 120 -32.27 6.22 -8.52
N PHE A 121 -33.10 6.19 -7.48
CA PHE A 121 -33.56 7.41 -6.78
C PHE A 121 -32.85 7.73 -5.45
N TRP A 122 -31.88 6.92 -5.00
CA TRP A 122 -31.22 7.09 -3.69
C TRP A 122 -29.83 7.72 -3.79
N TYR A 123 -29.76 8.89 -4.43
CA TYR A 123 -28.51 9.62 -4.71
C TYR A 123 -27.73 9.98 -3.44
N ASN A 124 -28.43 10.31 -2.34
CA ASN A 124 -27.80 10.75 -1.09
C ASN A 124 -27.04 9.61 -0.39
N GLU A 125 -27.60 8.40 -0.36
CA GLU A 125 -26.97 7.24 0.28
C GLU A 125 -25.75 6.75 -0.48
N LYS A 126 -25.87 6.65 -1.81
CA LYS A 126 -24.74 6.33 -2.68
C LYS A 126 -23.60 7.32 -2.44
N THR A 127 -23.91 8.61 -2.41
CA THR A 127 -22.93 9.67 -2.13
C THR A 127 -22.31 9.53 -0.74
N PHE A 128 -23.11 9.20 0.27
CA PHE A 128 -22.63 8.95 1.63
C PHE A 128 -21.63 7.79 1.68
N HIS A 129 -21.98 6.63 1.13
CA HIS A 129 -21.12 5.45 1.11
C HIS A 129 -19.86 5.65 0.25
N GLU A 130 -19.97 6.32 -0.90
CA GLU A 130 -18.80 6.65 -1.71
C GLU A 130 -17.82 7.55 -0.94
N ARG A 131 -18.31 8.59 -0.24
CA ARG A 131 -17.47 9.46 0.61
C ARG A 131 -16.82 8.67 1.75
N ALA A 132 -17.58 7.81 2.43
CA ALA A 132 -17.09 6.98 3.51
C ALA A 132 -16.00 6.01 3.06
N LEU A 133 -16.17 5.36 1.90
CA LEU A 133 -15.17 4.47 1.31
C LEU A 133 -13.92 5.23 0.86
N LYS A 134 -14.06 6.38 0.19
CA LYS A 134 -12.91 7.25 -0.17
C LYS A 134 -12.12 7.67 1.08
N ALA A 135 -12.81 8.05 2.15
CA ALA A 135 -12.16 8.37 3.43
C ALA A 135 -11.47 7.14 4.05
N HIS A 136 -12.05 5.94 3.93
CA HIS A 136 -11.43 4.70 4.38
C HIS A 136 -10.14 4.39 3.61
N ILE A 137 -10.19 4.43 2.27
CA ILE A 137 -9.06 4.26 1.36
C ILE A 137 -7.93 5.23 1.73
N ARG A 138 -8.25 6.53 1.87
CA ARG A 138 -7.26 7.55 2.26
C ARG A 138 -6.57 7.21 3.57
N ARG A 139 -7.32 6.81 4.61
CA ARG A 139 -6.74 6.40 5.91
C ARG A 139 -5.87 5.16 5.79
N THR A 140 -6.25 4.21 4.93
CA THR A 140 -5.44 3.02 4.63
C THR A 140 -4.09 3.43 4.01
N SER A 141 -4.09 4.25 2.96
CA SER A 141 -2.86 4.73 2.32
C SER A 141 -1.97 5.51 3.28
N GLU A 142 -2.57 6.40 4.10
CA GLU A 142 -1.84 7.16 5.14
C GLU A 142 -1.22 6.22 6.19
N GLY A 143 -1.92 5.14 6.55
CA GLY A 143 -1.42 4.09 7.43
C GLY A 143 -0.20 3.37 6.86
N VAL A 144 -0.24 2.99 5.57
CA VAL A 144 0.89 2.40 4.84
C VAL A 144 2.07 3.34 4.82
N ILE A 145 1.89 4.58 4.36
CA ILE A 145 2.97 5.59 4.27
C ILE A 145 3.61 5.82 5.63
N ARG A 146 2.80 5.93 6.70
CA ARG A 146 3.32 6.11 8.07
C ARG A 146 4.16 4.91 8.52
N ARG A 147 3.68 3.68 8.32
CA ARG A 147 4.43 2.48 8.69
C ARG A 147 5.70 2.31 7.85
N ALA A 148 5.61 2.57 6.55
CA ALA A 148 6.77 2.61 5.65
C ALA A 148 7.79 3.66 6.09
N THR A 149 7.35 4.83 6.56
CA THR A 149 8.23 5.88 7.08
C THR A 149 9.06 5.37 8.26
N ASN A 150 8.43 4.68 9.21
CA ASN A 150 9.13 4.12 10.36
C ASN A 150 10.13 3.03 9.98
N VAL A 151 9.78 2.17 9.02
CA VAL A 151 10.69 1.13 8.51
C VAL A 151 11.85 1.76 7.73
N THR A 152 11.59 2.78 6.91
CA THR A 152 12.63 3.48 6.13
C THR A 152 13.64 4.14 7.06
N LYS A 153 13.18 4.86 8.10
CA LYS A 153 14.08 5.45 9.11
C LYS A 153 14.97 4.41 9.79
N MET A 154 14.39 3.25 10.13
CA MET A 154 15.12 2.14 10.73
C MET A 154 16.19 1.59 9.78
N LEU A 155 15.82 1.30 8.53
CA LEU A 155 16.73 0.80 7.51
C LEU A 155 17.85 1.79 7.20
N VAL A 156 17.51 3.06 6.97
CA VAL A 156 18.51 4.10 6.70
C VAL A 156 19.49 4.20 7.86
N LEU A 157 19.02 4.22 9.11
CA LEU A 157 19.92 4.26 10.27
C LEU A 157 20.88 3.06 10.33
N GLN A 158 20.47 1.88 9.84
CA GLN A 158 21.29 0.67 9.80
C GLN A 158 22.27 0.62 8.62
N GLU A 159 21.92 1.24 7.51
CA GLU A 159 22.63 1.10 6.23
C GLU A 159 23.43 2.34 5.82
N ILE A 160 23.17 3.50 6.42
CA ILE A 160 23.71 4.80 5.95
C ILE A 160 25.24 4.91 5.96
N ASP A 161 25.93 4.18 6.83
CA ASP A 161 27.40 4.15 6.88
C ASP A 161 28.01 3.19 5.86
N LYS A 162 27.20 2.33 5.23
CA LYS A 162 27.72 1.30 4.33
C LYS A 162 28.04 1.93 2.97
N PRO A 163 29.26 1.70 2.42
CA PRO A 163 29.64 2.25 1.12
C PRO A 163 28.67 1.89 0.00
N ALA A 164 28.16 0.65 0.01
CA ALA A 164 27.19 0.19 -0.99
C ALA A 164 25.88 1.01 -0.97
N PHE A 165 25.40 1.39 0.22
CA PHE A 165 24.20 2.22 0.36
C PHE A 165 24.46 3.64 -0.18
N GLN A 166 25.54 4.28 0.28
CA GLN A 166 25.91 5.63 -0.15
C GLN A 166 26.12 5.71 -1.66
N GLN A 167 26.84 4.75 -2.25
CA GLN A 167 27.06 4.66 -3.69
C GLN A 167 25.74 4.49 -4.46
N ALA A 168 24.83 3.64 -3.99
CA ALA A 168 23.55 3.43 -4.65
C ALA A 168 22.66 4.69 -4.60
N ILE A 169 22.67 5.41 -3.49
CA ILE A 169 21.97 6.70 -3.37
C ILE A 169 22.60 7.75 -4.30
N ALA A 170 23.93 7.82 -4.34
CA ALA A 170 24.66 8.76 -5.20
C ALA A 170 24.49 8.48 -6.70
N SER A 171 24.28 7.22 -7.07
CA SER A 171 24.04 6.80 -8.46
C SER A 171 22.65 7.20 -8.99
N GLY A 172 21.75 7.67 -8.12
CA GLY A 172 20.46 8.25 -8.49
C GLY A 172 19.25 7.33 -8.25
N HIS A 173 18.11 7.73 -8.81
CA HIS A 173 16.79 7.17 -8.48
C HIS A 173 16.70 5.64 -8.68
N HIS A 174 17.15 5.13 -9.83
CA HIS A 174 17.01 3.71 -10.15
C HIS A 174 17.80 2.79 -9.21
N ASP A 175 19.05 3.17 -8.88
CA ASP A 175 19.90 2.37 -8.00
C ASP A 175 19.50 2.52 -6.53
N GLY A 176 19.04 3.70 -6.11
CA GLY A 176 18.46 3.89 -4.79
C GLY A 176 17.21 3.03 -4.55
N VAL A 177 16.28 2.99 -5.51
CA VAL A 177 15.10 2.10 -5.44
C VAL A 177 15.52 0.63 -5.42
N ARG A 178 16.53 0.24 -6.22
CA ARG A 178 17.06 -1.12 -6.23
C ARG A 178 17.70 -1.50 -4.89
N MET A 179 18.40 -0.57 -4.26
CA MET A 179 18.98 -0.74 -2.93
C MET A 179 17.89 -1.00 -1.89
N PHE A 180 16.87 -0.13 -1.79
CA PHE A 180 15.75 -0.36 -0.87
C PHE A 180 15.04 -1.68 -1.14
N LYS A 181 14.80 -2.03 -2.41
CA LYS A 181 14.17 -3.31 -2.76
C LYS A 181 14.93 -4.52 -2.20
N ARG A 182 16.27 -4.50 -2.23
CA ARG A 182 17.12 -5.58 -1.70
C ARG A 182 17.03 -5.71 -0.17
N LEU A 183 16.76 -4.61 0.52
CA LEU A 183 16.67 -4.56 1.98
C LEU A 183 15.29 -4.97 2.53
N ILE A 184 14.25 -4.97 1.68
CA ILE A 184 12.88 -5.31 2.10
C ILE A 184 12.77 -6.80 2.40
N THR A 185 12.33 -7.11 3.62
CA THR A 185 12.02 -8.48 4.05
C THR A 185 10.51 -8.73 4.14
N PRO A 186 10.05 -9.99 4.16
CA PRO A 186 8.65 -10.33 4.42
C PRO A 186 8.11 -9.78 5.75
N ASP A 187 8.94 -9.62 6.76
CA ASP A 187 8.55 -9.03 8.06
C ASP A 187 8.18 -7.55 7.89
N MET A 188 8.95 -6.83 7.07
CA MET A 188 8.69 -5.42 6.75
C MET A 188 7.40 -5.27 5.95
N THR A 189 7.18 -6.12 4.94
CA THR A 189 5.94 -6.08 4.15
C THR A 189 4.73 -6.47 5.01
N ASN A 190 4.87 -7.45 5.89
CA ASN A 190 3.85 -7.84 6.86
C ASN A 190 3.46 -6.67 7.78
N PHE A 191 4.44 -5.93 8.29
CA PHE A 191 4.22 -4.76 9.13
C PHE A 191 3.57 -3.60 8.35
N VAL A 192 4.17 -3.20 7.22
CA VAL A 192 3.75 -2.02 6.43
C VAL A 192 2.33 -2.17 5.90
N PHE A 193 1.99 -3.35 5.39
CA PHE A 193 0.68 -3.65 4.80
C PHE A 193 -0.25 -4.43 5.76
N SER A 194 -0.01 -4.35 7.07
CA SER A 194 -0.75 -5.12 8.09
C SER A 194 -2.27 -5.02 8.02
N ASP A 195 -2.81 -3.88 7.58
CA ASP A 195 -4.27 -3.72 7.38
C ASP A 195 -4.78 -4.44 6.12
N HIS A 196 -3.97 -4.53 5.07
CA HIS A 196 -4.30 -5.19 3.82
C HIS A 196 -4.35 -6.70 3.96
N TRP A 197 -3.52 -7.27 4.84
CA TRP A 197 -3.51 -8.71 5.11
C TRP A 197 -4.79 -9.22 5.79
N LYS A 198 -5.70 -8.32 6.18
CA LYS A 198 -7.06 -8.65 6.63
C LYS A 198 -8.00 -8.98 5.46
N CYS A 199 -7.74 -8.43 4.26
CA CYS A 199 -8.53 -8.68 3.03
C CYS A 199 -7.78 -9.47 1.96
N ILE A 200 -6.45 -9.46 1.96
CA ILE A 200 -5.62 -10.09 0.94
C ILE A 200 -4.81 -11.20 1.57
N ASP A 201 -4.74 -12.35 0.93
CA ASP A 201 -3.95 -13.46 1.43
C ASP A 201 -2.44 -13.16 1.37
N PHE A 202 -1.85 -12.97 2.55
CA PHE A 202 -0.41 -12.78 2.72
C PHE A 202 0.40 -13.98 2.22
N HIS A 203 -0.06 -15.21 2.48
CA HIS A 203 0.68 -16.43 2.13
C HIS A 203 0.70 -16.61 0.63
N PHE A 204 -0.43 -16.39 -0.04
CA PHE A 204 -0.49 -16.46 -1.51
C PHE A 204 0.61 -15.64 -2.16
N ILE A 205 0.88 -14.42 -1.66
CA ILE A 205 1.90 -13.52 -2.21
C ILE A 205 3.32 -13.93 -1.79
N HIS A 206 3.53 -14.29 -0.51
CA HIS A 206 4.89 -14.40 0.04
C HIS A 206 5.47 -15.81 0.03
N HIS A 207 4.65 -16.86 -0.11
CA HIS A 207 5.11 -18.24 -0.20
C HIS A 207 6.12 -18.42 -1.34
N GLU A 208 7.19 -19.18 -1.11
CA GLU A 208 8.29 -19.28 -2.06
C GLU A 208 8.02 -20.26 -3.19
N ALA A 209 7.39 -21.39 -2.88
CA ALA A 209 7.06 -22.40 -3.88
C ALA A 209 6.19 -21.82 -5.01
N PRO A 210 6.49 -22.14 -6.28
CA PRO A 210 5.67 -21.72 -7.41
C PRO A 210 4.28 -22.36 -7.35
N ARG A 211 3.27 -21.66 -7.88
CA ARG A 211 1.93 -22.25 -8.03
C ARG A 211 1.92 -23.25 -9.19
N SER A 212 1.17 -24.33 -9.04
CA SER A 212 0.97 -25.32 -10.10
C SER A 212 0.16 -24.76 -11.28
N ASP A 213 -0.81 -23.89 -11.00
CA ASP A 213 -1.56 -23.16 -12.02
C ASP A 213 -0.80 -21.92 -12.51
N ALA A 214 -0.63 -21.82 -13.83
CA ALA A 214 0.14 -20.75 -14.45
C ALA A 214 -0.54 -19.37 -14.35
N ALA A 215 -1.87 -19.30 -14.28
CA ALA A 215 -2.58 -18.03 -14.11
C ALA A 215 -2.44 -17.52 -12.67
N GLU A 216 -2.59 -18.40 -11.67
CA GLU A 216 -2.33 -18.10 -10.27
C GLU A 216 -0.88 -17.64 -10.04
N GLU A 217 0.08 -18.31 -10.67
CA GLU A 217 1.49 -17.91 -10.57
C GLU A 217 1.74 -16.51 -11.14
N ARG A 218 1.11 -16.18 -12.28
CA ARG A 218 1.18 -14.83 -12.86
C ARG A 218 0.60 -13.78 -11.93
N ILE A 219 -0.54 -14.07 -11.30
CA ILE A 219 -1.15 -13.19 -10.30
C ILE A 219 -0.18 -13.00 -9.12
N ARG A 220 0.33 -14.09 -8.55
CA ARG A 220 1.27 -14.07 -7.43
C ARG A 220 2.51 -13.21 -7.73
N LEU A 221 3.16 -13.45 -8.86
CA LEU A 221 4.35 -12.68 -9.27
C LEU A 221 4.02 -11.20 -9.52
N GLY A 222 2.85 -10.91 -10.08
CA GLY A 222 2.36 -9.54 -10.25
C GLY A 222 2.18 -8.81 -8.91
N LEU A 223 1.54 -9.46 -7.94
CA LEU A 223 1.33 -8.88 -6.61
C LEU A 223 2.64 -8.76 -5.82
N ARG A 224 3.55 -9.73 -5.94
CA ARG A 224 4.92 -9.62 -5.39
C ARG A 224 5.63 -8.39 -5.93
N ARG A 225 5.51 -8.08 -7.22
CA ARG A 225 6.08 -6.85 -7.80
C ARG A 225 5.46 -5.60 -7.17
N ILE A 226 4.13 -5.53 -7.07
CA ILE A 226 3.44 -4.40 -6.43
C ILE A 226 3.96 -4.19 -4.99
N VAL A 227 4.04 -5.26 -4.21
CA VAL A 227 4.49 -5.18 -2.80
C VAL A 227 5.95 -4.73 -2.71
N PHE A 228 6.88 -5.47 -3.31
CA PHE A 228 8.30 -5.21 -3.08
C PHE A 228 8.81 -4.00 -3.86
N TYR A 229 8.43 -3.86 -5.13
CA TYR A 229 8.87 -2.73 -5.94
C TYR A 229 8.11 -1.45 -5.56
N GLY A 230 6.80 -1.53 -5.33
CA GLY A 230 6.01 -0.38 -4.86
C GLY A 230 6.44 0.12 -3.49
N LEU A 231 6.77 -0.78 -2.55
CA LEU A 231 7.34 -0.38 -1.26
C LEU A 231 8.75 0.22 -1.42
N ALA A 232 9.59 -0.30 -2.31
CA ALA A 232 10.90 0.27 -2.57
C ALA A 232 10.84 1.70 -3.13
N LEU A 233 9.92 1.97 -4.07
CA LEU A 233 9.63 3.33 -4.55
C LEU A 233 9.21 4.23 -3.39
N LEU A 234 8.27 3.77 -2.55
CA LEU A 234 7.80 4.52 -1.39
C LEU A 234 8.93 4.81 -0.39
N MET A 235 9.79 3.84 -0.09
CA MET A 235 10.92 4.00 0.82
C MET A 235 11.94 4.99 0.26
N TYR A 236 12.24 4.95 -1.04
CA TYR A 236 13.17 5.88 -1.67
C TYR A 236 12.62 7.32 -1.62
N ASP A 237 11.34 7.53 -1.93
CA ASP A 237 10.71 8.83 -1.83
C ASP A 237 10.65 9.33 -0.38
N ILE A 238 10.32 8.46 0.58
CA ILE A 238 10.40 8.80 2.00
C ILE A 238 11.81 9.22 2.38
N TYR A 239 12.83 8.50 1.91
CA TYR A 239 14.21 8.84 2.19
C TYR A 239 14.54 10.24 1.66
N ARG A 240 14.34 10.44 0.36
CA ARG A 240 14.66 11.68 -0.36
C ARG A 240 13.89 12.89 0.18
N TYR A 241 12.59 12.74 0.44
CA TYR A 241 11.74 13.86 0.83
C TYR A 241 11.66 14.06 2.36
N LEU A 242 11.74 13.02 3.19
CA LEU A 242 11.47 13.15 4.64
C LEU A 242 12.64 12.82 5.57
N ILE A 243 13.67 12.13 5.09
CA ILE A 243 14.77 11.66 5.96
C ILE A 243 16.05 12.41 5.66
N GLN A 244 16.43 12.46 4.39
CA GLN A 244 17.70 13.04 3.96
C GLN A 244 17.72 14.54 4.27
N THR A 245 18.80 14.98 4.92
CA THR A 245 18.99 16.36 5.33
C THR A 245 20.37 16.83 4.89
N LYS A 246 20.42 18.02 4.32
CA LYS A 246 21.69 18.66 3.93
C LYS A 246 22.48 19.05 5.18
N ALA A 247 23.78 18.80 5.18
CA ALA A 247 24.70 19.26 6.21
C ALA A 247 24.62 20.78 6.40
N GLY A 248 24.75 21.23 7.64
CA GLY A 248 24.64 22.64 8.01
C GLY A 248 23.19 23.18 8.05
N VAL A 249 22.17 22.36 7.80
CA VAL A 249 20.76 22.75 7.97
C VAL A 249 20.20 22.11 9.24
N GLU A 250 19.81 22.93 10.21
CA GLU A 250 19.31 22.47 11.53
C GLU A 250 17.99 21.69 11.44
N MET A 251 17.18 21.98 10.41
CA MET A 251 15.91 21.32 10.14
C MET A 251 15.87 20.86 8.68
N PRO A 252 15.33 19.68 8.35
CA PRO A 252 15.10 19.31 6.96
C PRO A 252 14.29 20.43 6.30
N GLY A 253 14.91 21.13 5.33
CA GLY A 253 14.47 22.45 4.87
C GLY A 253 12.95 22.59 4.77
N ASP A 254 12.41 23.67 5.33
CA ASP A 254 10.98 23.93 5.47
C ASP A 254 10.30 23.95 4.10
N VAL A 255 9.82 22.78 3.67
CA VAL A 255 8.97 22.64 2.50
C VAL A 255 7.68 22.01 2.97
N ARG A 256 6.75 22.87 3.35
CA ARG A 256 5.33 22.52 3.42
C ARG A 256 4.95 21.81 2.11
N GLY A 257 4.51 20.56 2.18
CA GLY A 257 4.13 19.81 0.97
C GLY A 257 4.92 18.51 0.72
N ARG A 258 6.05 18.25 1.39
CA ARG A 258 6.83 17.02 1.11
C ARG A 258 6.04 15.72 1.33
N ARG A 259 5.16 15.69 2.34
CA ARG A 259 4.27 14.56 2.58
C ARG A 259 3.19 14.45 1.50
N GLU A 260 2.73 15.59 0.99
CA GLU A 260 1.78 15.69 -0.11
C GLU A 260 2.39 15.16 -1.42
N ILE A 261 3.68 15.45 -1.67
CA ILE A 261 4.43 14.89 -2.81
C ILE A 261 4.50 13.37 -2.70
N ILE A 262 4.91 12.82 -1.53
CA ILE A 262 4.94 11.36 -1.33
C ILE A 262 3.55 10.74 -1.54
N ARG A 263 2.48 11.38 -1.04
CA ARG A 263 1.11 10.90 -1.24
C ARG A 263 0.69 10.93 -2.71
N ALA A 264 1.08 11.97 -3.45
CA ALA A 264 0.81 12.09 -4.88
C ALA A 264 1.57 11.02 -5.68
N ASN A 265 2.85 10.84 -5.39
CA ASN A 265 3.69 9.81 -6.03
C ASN A 265 3.19 8.40 -5.70
N TYR A 266 2.78 8.16 -4.45
CA TYR A 266 2.26 6.86 -4.00
C TYR A 266 1.10 6.37 -4.87
N LYS A 267 0.18 7.27 -5.25
CA LYS A 267 -0.94 6.95 -6.16
C LYS A 267 -0.50 6.47 -7.53
N LEU A 268 0.67 6.92 -7.99
CA LEU A 268 1.18 6.67 -9.34
C LEU A 268 2.13 5.45 -9.40
N TYR A 269 2.61 4.93 -8.26
CA TYR A 269 3.57 3.81 -8.23
C TYR A 269 3.08 2.53 -8.91
N THR A 270 1.77 2.34 -8.99
CA THR A 270 1.17 1.22 -9.73
C THR A 270 1.40 1.38 -11.23
N HIS A 271 1.54 2.60 -11.74
CA HIS A 271 1.72 2.87 -13.17
C HIS A 271 3.18 3.02 -13.62
N TYR A 272 4.15 2.95 -12.70
CA TYR A 272 5.57 3.18 -13.02
C TYR A 272 6.42 1.91 -13.11
N GLY A 273 7.42 1.97 -13.98
CA GLY A 273 8.48 0.95 -14.09
C GLY A 273 7.92 -0.47 -14.24
N PRO A 274 8.49 -1.48 -13.57
CA PRO A 274 7.99 -2.84 -13.52
C PRO A 274 6.51 -3.01 -13.13
N ASN A 275 5.94 -2.09 -12.34
CA ASN A 275 4.53 -2.18 -11.92
C ASN A 275 3.56 -1.87 -13.07
N SER A 276 3.98 -1.09 -14.07
CA SER A 276 3.17 -0.82 -15.26
C SER A 276 2.77 -2.09 -16.02
N LYS A 277 3.59 -3.14 -15.93
CA LYS A 277 3.41 -4.44 -16.60
C LYS A 277 2.53 -5.42 -15.81
N VAL A 278 2.10 -5.06 -14.60
CA VAL A 278 1.25 -5.92 -13.78
C VAL A 278 -0.19 -5.78 -14.24
N VAL A 279 -0.78 -6.90 -14.66
CA VAL A 279 -2.22 -6.97 -14.98
C VAL A 279 -3.02 -6.77 -13.70
N ARG A 280 -3.92 -5.80 -13.71
CA ARG A 280 -4.78 -5.47 -12.57
C ARG A 280 -6.19 -5.93 -12.86
N ASN A 281 -6.56 -7.06 -12.28
CA ASN A 281 -7.95 -7.49 -12.24
C ASN A 281 -8.39 -7.60 -10.79
N PHE A 282 -9.34 -6.74 -10.40
CA PHE A 282 -9.83 -6.70 -9.03
C PHE A 282 -10.48 -8.02 -8.60
N LYS A 283 -11.11 -8.72 -9.54
CA LYS A 283 -11.79 -10.01 -9.29
C LYS A 283 -10.81 -11.15 -8.98
N ASP A 284 -9.57 -11.03 -9.43
CA ASP A 284 -8.57 -12.09 -9.34
C ASP A 284 -7.63 -11.88 -8.13
N LEU A 285 -7.85 -10.86 -7.29
CA LEU A 285 -7.10 -10.71 -6.05
C LEU A 285 -7.32 -11.93 -5.13
N PRO A 286 -6.28 -12.42 -4.45
CA PRO A 286 -6.43 -13.51 -3.48
C PRO A 286 -7.06 -12.97 -2.19
N ALA A 287 -8.30 -13.35 -1.92
CA ALA A 287 -9.01 -12.97 -0.70
C ALA A 287 -8.41 -13.70 0.52
N ALA A 288 -8.25 -12.98 1.62
CA ALA A 288 -7.84 -13.58 2.89
C ALA A 288 -8.95 -14.49 3.44
N SER A 289 -8.58 -15.57 4.13
CA SER A 289 -9.55 -16.45 4.81
C SER A 289 -10.34 -15.74 5.94
N THR A 290 -9.88 -14.57 6.37
CA THR A 290 -10.51 -13.70 7.36
C THR A 290 -11.32 -12.56 6.75
N PHE A 291 -11.57 -12.56 5.43
CA PHE A 291 -12.17 -11.42 4.73
C PHE A 291 -13.49 -10.92 5.36
N ASN A 292 -14.34 -11.85 5.82
CA ASN A 292 -15.63 -11.55 6.45
C ASN A 292 -15.59 -11.56 7.99
N LYS A 293 -14.42 -11.78 8.60
CA LYS A 293 -14.25 -11.90 10.06
C LYS A 293 -13.80 -10.59 10.70
#